data_AF-A0A314Y2B1-F1
#
_entry.id   AF-A0A314Y2B1-F1
#
_cell.length_a   1.000
_cell.length_b   1.000
_cell.length_c   1.000
_cell.angle_alpha   90.00
_cell.angle_beta   90.00
_cell.angle_gamma   90.00
#
_symmetry.space_group_name_H-M   'P 1'
#
loop_
_entity.id
_entity.type
_entity.pdbx_description
1 polymer ?
#
loop_
_entity_poly.entity_id
_entity_poly.type
_entity_poly.pdbx_seq_one_letter_code
_entity_poly.pdbx_strand_id
1 'polypeptide(L)'
;MEGVPFHDGNIHDLIESRYVDVRNNGNHSLQMHSSLVRRLSQERELEGHQGCVNSIAWNSRGSLLISGSDDTRINIWSYASRKLLHSIETGHCANIFCTKFVPETSDELVVSGAGDAEVRLFNLSHLSGRGTDDNAIAHQLCINVILEELKS
;
A
#
# COMPACT_ATOMS: atom_id res chain seq x y z
N MET A 1 10.10 -3.56 -32.65
CA MET A 1 9.86 -3.51 -31.19
C MET A 1 8.92 -2.35 -30.96
N GLU A 2 7.62 -2.65 -30.96
CA GLU A 2 6.55 -1.65 -30.77
C GLU A 2 6.37 -1.41 -29.27
N GLY A 3 6.56 -0.17 -28.84
CA GLY A 3 6.22 0.28 -27.50
C GLY A 3 4.74 0.65 -27.46
N VAL A 4 3.97 -0.01 -26.61
CA VAL A 4 2.55 0.27 -26.40
C VAL A 4 2.40 1.64 -25.71
N PRO A 5 1.56 2.57 -26.21
CA PRO A 5 1.39 3.88 -25.59
C PRO A 5 0.34 3.79 -24.48
N PHE A 6 0.76 4.02 -23.23
CA PHE A 6 -0.17 4.27 -22.14
C PHE A 6 -0.75 5.68 -22.31
N HIS A 7 -2.06 5.77 -22.49
CA HIS A 7 -2.78 7.04 -22.49
C HIS A 7 -3.12 7.40 -21.03
N ASP A 8 -2.25 8.18 -20.38
CA ASP A 8 -2.58 8.91 -19.17
C ASP A 8 -3.40 10.15 -19.55
N GLY A 9 -4.69 9.92 -19.78
CA GLY A 9 -5.64 10.97 -20.10
C GLY A 9 -5.40 12.21 -19.23
N ASN A 10 -5.03 13.31 -19.89
CA ASN A 10 -5.03 14.69 -19.40
C ASN A 10 -3.70 15.30 -18.88
N ILE A 11 -2.56 14.59 -18.85
CA ILE A 11 -1.27 15.24 -18.47
C ILE A 11 -0.60 15.94 -19.66
N HIS A 12 -0.65 15.36 -20.86
CA HIS A 12 -0.03 15.93 -22.05
C HIS A 12 -0.59 17.32 -22.42
N ASP A 13 -1.92 17.52 -22.32
CA ASP A 13 -2.58 18.79 -22.63
C ASP A 13 -2.18 19.93 -21.67
N LEU A 14 -1.88 19.59 -20.41
CA LEU A 14 -1.46 20.55 -19.39
C LEU A 14 0.02 20.96 -19.54
N ILE A 15 0.82 20.14 -20.23
CA ILE A 15 2.22 20.45 -20.58
C ILE A 15 2.27 21.23 -21.92
N GLU A 16 1.43 20.89 -22.90
CA GLU A 16 1.34 21.61 -24.18
C GLU A 16 0.72 23.01 -24.06
N SER A 17 -0.23 23.21 -23.14
CA SER A 17 -0.81 24.54 -22.86
C SER A 17 0.17 25.54 -22.21
N ARG A 18 1.42 25.13 -21.90
CA ARG A 18 2.50 26.00 -21.42
C ARG A 18 3.49 26.43 -22.51
N TYR A 19 3.03 26.63 -23.74
CA TYR A 19 3.64 27.65 -24.61
C TYR A 19 3.29 29.04 -24.06
N VAL A 20 3.90 29.39 -22.92
CA VAL A 20 3.90 30.76 -22.42
C VAL A 20 4.72 31.57 -23.42
N ASP A 21 4.07 32.49 -24.11
CA ASP A 21 4.71 33.43 -25.03
C ASP A 21 5.92 34.06 -24.32
N VAL A 22 7.14 33.69 -24.76
CA VAL A 22 8.39 34.12 -24.16
C VAL A 22 8.67 35.55 -24.64
N ARG A 23 7.88 36.50 -24.14
CA ARG A 23 8.21 37.92 -24.17
C ARG A 23 8.90 38.28 -22.87
N ASN A 24 10.19 37.95 -22.87
CA ASN A 24 11.30 38.58 -22.17
C ASN A 24 10.91 39.62 -21.09
N ASN A 25 11.04 39.27 -19.80
CA ASN A 25 11.89 40.02 -18.88
C ASN A 25 12.10 39.29 -17.53
N GLY A 26 13.36 39.09 -17.15
CA GLY A 26 13.82 38.99 -15.75
C GLY A 26 13.41 37.76 -14.93
N ASN A 27 14.21 36.69 -14.99
CA ASN A 27 14.60 35.79 -13.88
C ASN A 27 13.58 35.42 -12.78
N HIS A 28 12.29 35.32 -13.07
CA HIS A 28 11.32 34.62 -12.22
C HIS A 28 10.78 33.43 -13.00
N SER A 29 11.70 32.54 -13.39
CA SER A 29 11.35 31.17 -13.77
C SER A 29 10.54 30.60 -12.61
N LEU A 30 9.25 30.39 -12.85
CA LEU A 30 8.30 29.86 -11.89
C LEU A 30 8.85 28.53 -11.33
N GLN A 31 9.53 28.61 -10.19
CA GLN A 31 9.97 27.44 -9.45
C GLN A 31 8.72 26.84 -8.81
N MET A 32 8.02 26.01 -9.59
CA MET A 32 7.00 25.13 -9.05
C MET A 32 7.68 24.23 -8.02
N HIS A 33 7.47 24.52 -6.73
CA HIS A 33 8.00 23.69 -5.65
C HIS A 33 7.57 22.24 -5.87
N SER A 34 8.48 21.29 -5.66
CA SER A 34 8.25 19.85 -5.85
C SER A 34 7.02 19.32 -5.11
N SER A 35 6.64 19.96 -4.00
CA SER A 35 5.42 19.66 -3.24
C SER A 35 4.12 20.03 -3.98
N LEU A 36 4.12 21.12 -4.77
CA LEU A 36 2.99 21.52 -5.60
C LEU A 36 2.86 20.62 -6.83
N VAL A 37 3.97 20.28 -7.48
CA VAL A 37 3.97 19.31 -8.59
C VAL A 37 3.44 17.96 -8.11
N ARG A 38 3.92 17.47 -6.95
CA ARG A 38 3.46 16.20 -6.38
C ARG A 38 1.97 16.21 -6.01
N ARG A 39 1.44 17.34 -5.53
CA ARG A 39 -0.01 17.51 -5.25
C ARG A 39 -0.86 17.56 -6.52
N LEU A 40 -0.35 18.21 -7.57
CA LEU A 40 -1.06 18.30 -8.86
C LEU A 40 -1.04 16.97 -9.62
N SER A 41 -0.06 16.11 -9.37
CA SER A 41 0.03 14.75 -9.92
C SER A 41 -0.59 13.67 -9.03
N GLN A 42 -1.21 14.03 -7.90
CA GLN A 42 -1.83 13.07 -7.00
C GLN A 42 -3.14 12.56 -7.61
N GLU A 43 -3.19 11.27 -8.00
CA GLU A 43 -4.38 10.70 -8.62
C GLU A 43 -5.50 10.37 -7.63
N ARG A 44 -5.17 9.81 -6.46
CA ARG A 44 -6.16 9.35 -5.45
C ARG A 44 -5.52 9.06 -4.10
N GLU A 45 -6.32 9.19 -3.04
CA GLU A 45 -6.01 8.74 -1.67
C GLU A 45 -6.77 7.43 -1.35
N LEU A 46 -6.14 6.53 -0.60
CA LEU A 46 -6.74 5.29 -0.12
C LEU A 46 -6.97 5.41 1.39
N GLU A 47 -8.22 5.66 1.77
CA GLU A 47 -8.63 5.86 3.18
C GLU A 47 -9.02 4.54 3.85
N GLY A 48 -8.60 4.33 5.10
CA GLY A 48 -9.00 3.17 5.89
C GLY A 48 -8.20 2.91 7.16
N HIS A 49 -6.94 3.33 7.22
CA HIS A 49 -6.16 3.27 8.47
C HIS A 49 -6.63 4.32 9.47
N GLN A 50 -6.54 3.98 10.76
CA GLN A 50 -6.88 4.86 11.89
C GLN A 50 -5.63 5.47 12.56
N GLY A 51 -4.44 5.17 12.02
CA GLY A 51 -3.15 5.67 12.48
C GLY A 51 -2.23 6.00 11.30
N CYS A 52 -1.01 6.45 11.60
CA CYS A 52 -0.02 6.73 10.56
C CYS A 52 0.32 5.47 9.78
N VAL A 53 0.35 5.60 8.45
CA VAL A 53 0.82 4.52 7.57
C VAL A 53 2.34 4.59 7.50
N ASN A 54 2.99 3.55 8.00
CA ASN A 54 4.45 3.51 8.14
C ASN A 54 5.13 2.67 7.04
N SER A 55 4.40 1.72 6.46
CA SER A 55 4.95 0.79 5.47
C SER A 55 3.95 0.50 4.36
N ILE A 56 4.47 0.33 3.14
CA ILE A 56 3.72 -0.15 1.98
C ILE A 56 4.55 -1.18 1.21
N ALA A 57 3.88 -2.16 0.59
CA ALA A 57 4.53 -3.08 -0.34
C ALA A 57 3.56 -3.56 -1.43
N TRP A 58 4.10 -3.76 -2.62
CA TRP A 58 3.39 -4.32 -3.77
C TRP A 58 3.55 -5.84 -3.80
N ASN A 59 2.51 -6.54 -4.24
CA ASN A 59 2.66 -7.94 -4.63
C ASN A 59 3.46 -8.06 -5.93
N SER A 60 3.86 -9.29 -6.27
CA SER A 60 4.68 -9.55 -7.46
C SER A 60 4.00 -9.12 -8.77
N ARG A 61 2.68 -9.25 -8.84
CA ARG A 61 1.87 -8.89 -10.02
C ARG A 61 1.45 -7.42 -10.08
N GLY A 62 1.72 -6.62 -9.04
CA GLY A 62 1.29 -5.22 -8.94
C GLY A 62 -0.24 -4.99 -8.85
N SER A 63 -1.02 -6.05 -8.65
CA SER A 63 -2.48 -5.96 -8.52
C SER A 63 -2.94 -5.62 -7.11
N LEU A 64 -2.12 -5.91 -6.11
CA LEU A 64 -2.40 -5.72 -4.69
C LEU A 64 -1.33 -4.85 -4.03
N LEU A 65 -1.78 -3.99 -3.13
CA LEU A 65 -0.93 -3.22 -2.23
C LEU A 65 -1.24 -3.66 -0.79
N ILE A 66 -0.20 -3.84 0.02
CA ILE A 66 -0.35 -3.91 1.48
C ILE A 66 0.17 -2.66 2.13
N SER A 67 -0.45 -2.26 3.24
CA SER A 67 0.02 -1.18 4.10
C SER A 67 -0.02 -1.57 5.57
N GLY A 68 0.98 -1.15 6.34
CA GLY A 68 1.05 -1.34 7.80
C GLY A 68 1.04 0.00 8.53
N SER A 69 0.42 0.03 9.71
CA SER A 69 0.07 1.27 10.41
C SER A 69 0.33 1.23 11.92
N ASP A 70 0.36 2.41 12.53
CA ASP A 70 0.33 2.61 13.98
C ASP A 70 -0.94 2.03 14.64
N ASP A 71 -2.02 1.87 13.88
CA ASP A 71 -3.27 1.24 14.36
C ASP A 71 -3.16 -0.29 14.57
N THR A 72 -1.96 -0.86 14.42
CA THR A 72 -1.65 -2.29 14.56
C THR A 72 -2.33 -3.19 13.52
N ARG A 73 -2.87 -2.61 12.44
CA ARG A 73 -3.49 -3.34 11.34
C ARG A 73 -2.64 -3.34 10.08
N ILE A 74 -2.86 -4.38 9.28
CA ILE A 74 -2.46 -4.42 7.87
C ILE A 74 -3.70 -4.24 7.01
N ASN A 75 -3.65 -3.34 6.05
CA ASN A 75 -4.69 -3.22 5.03
C ASN A 75 -4.22 -3.78 3.70
N ILE A 76 -5.10 -4.52 3.01
CA ILE A 76 -4.89 -5.07 1.68
C ILE A 76 -5.79 -4.30 0.71
N TRP A 77 -5.20 -3.74 -0.34
CA TRP A 77 -5.89 -2.90 -1.31
C TRP A 77 -5.83 -3.53 -2.71
N SER A 78 -6.94 -3.46 -3.42
CA SER A 78 -6.95 -3.70 -4.86
C SER A 78 -6.47 -2.44 -5.56
N TYR A 79 -5.39 -2.55 -6.34
CA TYR A 79 -4.99 -1.44 -7.20
C TYR A 79 -6.06 -1.18 -8.24
N ALA A 80 -6.45 -2.17 -9.04
CA ALA A 80 -7.40 -1.99 -10.13
C ALA A 80 -8.70 -1.27 -9.73
N SER A 81 -9.30 -1.66 -8.59
CA SER A 81 -10.54 -1.04 -8.11
C SER A 81 -10.32 0.14 -7.15
N ARG A 82 -9.08 0.36 -6.70
CA ARG A 82 -8.71 1.39 -5.71
C ARG A 82 -9.54 1.29 -4.42
N LYS A 83 -9.82 0.06 -3.97
CA LYS A 83 -10.64 -0.24 -2.79
C LYS A 83 -9.87 -1.06 -1.76
N LEU A 84 -10.22 -0.83 -0.49
CA LEU A 84 -9.85 -1.71 0.62
C LEU A 84 -10.53 -3.06 0.43
N LEU A 85 -9.75 -4.14 0.38
CA LEU A 85 -10.26 -5.51 0.31
C LEU A 85 -10.38 -6.11 1.71
N HIS A 86 -9.31 -5.98 2.50
CA HIS A 86 -9.24 -6.55 3.84
C HIS A 86 -8.51 -5.62 4.78
N SER A 87 -8.94 -5.60 6.03
CA SER A 87 -8.21 -5.02 7.16
C SER A 87 -7.98 -6.12 8.19
N ILE A 88 -6.71 -6.38 8.52
CA ILE A 88 -6.29 -7.51 9.33
C ILE A 88 -5.76 -6.96 10.64
N GLU A 89 -6.40 -7.32 11.75
CA GLU A 89 -5.85 -7.10 13.07
C GLU A 89 -4.73 -8.08 13.33
N THR A 90 -3.51 -7.56 13.39
CA THR A 90 -2.31 -8.41 13.44
C THR A 90 -2.05 -9.01 14.83
N GLY A 91 -2.68 -8.44 15.86
CA GLY A 91 -2.39 -8.69 17.27
C GLY A 91 -1.10 -8.01 17.77
N HIS A 92 -0.48 -7.11 16.99
CA HIS A 92 0.77 -6.45 17.41
C HIS A 92 0.43 -5.50 18.56
N CYS A 93 1.29 -5.46 19.58
CA CYS A 93 1.06 -4.53 20.69
C CYS A 93 1.76 -3.19 20.48
N ALA A 94 2.44 -3.02 19.35
CA ALA A 94 3.08 -1.79 18.92
C ALA A 94 2.88 -1.55 17.42
N ASN A 95 3.31 -0.39 16.95
CA ASN A 95 3.15 0.03 15.57
C ASN A 95 3.92 -0.84 14.58
N ILE A 96 3.30 -1.07 13.42
CA ILE A 96 3.92 -1.81 12.33
C ILE A 96 4.87 -0.88 11.59
N PHE A 97 6.12 -1.29 11.44
CA PHE A 97 7.16 -0.51 10.75
C PHE A 97 7.50 -1.04 9.36
N CYS A 98 7.27 -2.32 9.11
CA CYS A 98 7.56 -2.92 7.82
C CYS A 98 6.52 -3.98 7.47
N THR A 99 6.23 -4.07 6.17
CA THR A 99 5.35 -5.06 5.56
C THR A 99 5.97 -5.55 4.27
N LYS A 100 5.83 -6.85 3.98
CA LYS A 100 6.29 -7.45 2.72
C LYS A 100 5.37 -8.56 2.28
N PHE A 101 5.24 -8.71 0.96
CA PHE A 101 4.88 -10.01 0.38
C PHE A 101 6.12 -10.89 0.39
N VAL A 102 5.94 -12.18 0.70
CA VAL A 102 7.04 -13.16 0.65
C VAL A 102 7.21 -13.61 -0.81
N PRO A 103 8.40 -13.45 -1.43
CA PRO A 103 8.55 -13.66 -2.88
C PRO A 103 8.71 -15.14 -3.28
N GLU A 104 7.86 -15.62 -4.20
CA GLU A 104 8.18 -16.03 -5.60
C GLU A 104 7.09 -16.96 -6.19
N THR A 105 6.24 -17.60 -5.37
CA THR A 105 5.20 -18.52 -5.86
C THR A 105 3.79 -18.26 -5.37
N SER A 106 3.61 -17.46 -4.31
CA SER A 106 2.28 -17.18 -3.77
C SER A 106 2.18 -15.74 -3.25
N ASP A 107 1.39 -14.92 -3.93
CA ASP A 107 0.93 -13.61 -3.44
C ASP A 107 -0.03 -13.75 -2.24
N GLU A 108 -0.15 -14.95 -1.64
CA GLU A 108 -1.02 -15.23 -0.49
C GLU A 108 -0.31 -15.00 0.84
N LEU A 109 1.01 -14.93 0.89
CA LEU A 109 1.75 -14.75 2.15
C LEU A 109 2.23 -13.31 2.32
N VAL A 110 1.83 -12.72 3.45
CA VAL A 110 2.28 -11.38 3.86
C VAL A 110 2.91 -11.43 5.23
N VAL A 111 3.97 -10.65 5.42
CA VAL A 111 4.66 -10.50 6.70
C VAL A 111 4.61 -9.06 7.20
N SER A 112 4.54 -8.90 8.52
CA SER A 112 4.73 -7.63 9.21
C SER A 112 5.80 -7.73 10.29
N GLY A 113 6.55 -6.64 10.46
CA GLY A 113 7.40 -6.42 11.63
C GLY A 113 7.00 -5.14 12.35
N ALA A 114 6.97 -5.19 13.67
CA ALA A 114 6.47 -4.11 14.51
C ALA A 114 7.43 -3.77 15.67
N GLY A 115 7.12 -2.68 16.38
CA GLY A 115 7.88 -2.20 17.54
C GLY A 115 7.84 -3.11 18.77
N ASP A 116 7.03 -4.18 18.73
CA ASP A 116 6.96 -5.20 19.77
C ASP A 116 8.04 -6.28 19.64
N ALA A 117 9.00 -6.05 18.72
CA ALA A 117 10.10 -6.94 18.38
C ALA A 117 9.67 -8.28 17.76
N GLU A 118 8.41 -8.39 17.31
CA GLU A 118 7.88 -9.60 16.68
C GLU A 118 7.74 -9.44 15.17
N VAL A 119 7.84 -10.58 14.47
CA VAL A 119 7.49 -10.72 13.05
C VAL A 119 6.32 -11.67 12.94
N ARG A 120 5.31 -11.30 12.14
CA ARG A 120 4.14 -12.15 11.93
C ARG A 120 3.87 -12.42 10.46
N LEU A 121 3.42 -13.64 10.18
CA LEU A 121 3.08 -14.14 8.86
C LEU A 121 1.57 -14.37 8.78
N PHE A 122 0.95 -13.93 7.69
CA PHE A 122 -0.47 -14.10 7.43
C PHE A 122 -0.68 -14.74 6.05
N ASN A 123 -1.65 -15.65 5.97
CA ASN A 123 -2.09 -16.26 4.72
C ASN A 123 -3.43 -15.64 4.27
N LEU A 124 -3.41 -14.93 3.15
CA LEU A 124 -4.55 -14.24 2.56
C LEU A 124 -5.63 -15.20 2.03
N SER A 125 -5.30 -16.44 1.69
CA SER A 125 -6.31 -17.43 1.25
C SER A 125 -7.34 -17.74 2.34
N HIS A 126 -6.96 -17.59 3.62
CA HIS A 126 -7.89 -17.76 4.75
C HIS A 126 -8.88 -16.59 4.87
N LEU A 127 -8.61 -15.46 4.20
CA LEU A 127 -9.48 -14.29 4.20
C LEU A 127 -10.51 -14.35 3.07
N SER A 128 -10.22 -15.05 1.97
CA SER A 128 -11.17 -15.17 0.83
C SER A 128 -12.32 -16.13 1.09
N GLY A 129 -12.21 -17.01 2.09
CA GLY A 129 -13.28 -17.95 2.48
C GLY A 129 -14.27 -17.41 3.51
N ARG A 130 -13.98 -16.27 4.13
CA ARG A 130 -14.81 -15.69 5.17
C ARG A 130 -15.61 -14.54 4.56
N GLY A 131 -16.80 -14.89 4.05
CA GLY A 131 -17.82 -13.91 3.69
C GLY A 131 -17.99 -12.90 4.82
N THR A 132 -18.23 -11.65 4.44
CA THR A 132 -18.73 -10.58 5.30
C THR A 132 -19.67 -11.20 6.34
N ASP A 133 -19.26 -11.16 7.61
CA ASP A 133 -19.97 -11.56 8.84
C ASP A 133 -18.97 -12.32 9.72
N ASP A 134 -18.17 -11.60 10.52
CA ASP A 134 -17.64 -12.05 11.82
C ASP A 134 -16.57 -11.08 12.33
N ASN A 135 -17.04 -9.91 12.76
CA ASN A 135 -16.29 -9.05 13.66
C ASN A 135 -16.38 -9.62 15.10
N ALA A 136 -15.74 -10.78 15.38
CA ALA A 136 -15.71 -11.33 16.74
C ALA A 136 -14.70 -12.46 17.04
N ILE A 137 -14.06 -13.11 16.06
CA ILE A 137 -13.22 -14.30 16.35
C ILE A 137 -11.84 -14.16 15.71
N ALA A 138 -11.06 -13.17 16.16
CA ALA A 138 -9.62 -13.08 15.95
C ALA A 138 -8.83 -13.17 17.26
N HIS A 139 -9.48 -13.54 18.37
CA HIS A 139 -8.88 -13.50 19.70
C HIS A 139 -8.13 -14.78 20.14
N GLN A 140 -8.10 -15.87 19.35
CA GLN A 140 -7.61 -17.14 19.91
C GLN A 140 -6.78 -18.07 19.01
N LEU A 141 -6.46 -17.73 17.75
CA LEU A 141 -5.82 -18.72 16.86
C LEU A 141 -4.48 -18.33 16.20
N CYS A 142 -3.95 -17.11 16.38
CA CYS A 142 -2.65 -16.77 15.79
C CYS A 142 -1.43 -17.04 16.71
N ILE A 143 -1.61 -17.40 17.98
CA ILE A 143 -0.48 -17.56 18.92
C ILE A 143 0.26 -18.90 18.76
N ASN A 144 -0.38 -19.97 18.27
CA ASN A 144 0.21 -21.31 18.34
C ASN A 144 0.96 -21.79 17.09
N VAL A 145 0.92 -21.09 15.96
CA VAL A 145 1.52 -21.62 14.71
C VAL A 145 2.96 -21.14 14.48
N ILE A 146 3.40 -20.02 15.06
CA ILE A 146 4.73 -19.45 14.75
C ILE A 146 5.85 -20.03 15.64
N LEU A 147 5.53 -20.69 16.77
CA LEU A 147 6.56 -21.19 17.70
C LEU A 147 6.96 -22.67 17.55
N GLU A 148 6.29 -23.48 16.72
CA GLU A 148 6.68 -24.89 16.52
C GLU A 148 7.66 -25.13 15.37
N GLU A 149 7.76 -24.24 14.37
CA GLU A 149 8.69 -24.47 13.23
C GLU A 149 10.12 -23.95 13.46
N LEU A 150 10.41 -23.26 14.58
CA LEU A 150 11.77 -22.79 14.91
C LEU A 150 12.51 -23.68 15.93
N LYS A 151 12.06 -24.92 16.15
CA LYS A 151 12.74 -25.90 17.02
C LYS A 151 13.23 -27.17 16.33
N SER A 152 13.31 -27.20 15.00
CA SER A 152 13.97 -28.29 14.27
C SER A 152 15.40 -27.97 13.88
#